data_AF-A0A182YPM9-F1
#
_entry.id   AF-A0A182YPM9-F1
#
_cell.length_a   1.000
_cell.length_b   1.000
_cell.length_c   1.000
_cell.angle_alpha   90.00
_cell.angle_beta   90.00
_cell.angle_gamma   90.00
#
_symmetry.space_group_name_H-M   'P 1'
#
loop_
_entity.id
_entity.type
_entity.pdbx_description
1 polymer ?
#
loop_
_entity_poly.entity_id
_entity_poly.type
_entity_poly.pdbx_seq_one_letter_code
_entity_poly.pdbx_strand_id
1 'polypeptide(L)'
;MAGRESGRIREAEKKRTLDDAARQRRARKALEALEQDNFHEDPHADLVMSKKVPKFSDNLDGTGPSRKKNRRTKGAEYYRAKYRKTFPQLLDEEKQQRPDPPNYFSAAAPPS
;
A
#
# COMPACT_ATOMS: atom_id res chain seq x y z
N MET A 1 22.54 -9.54 3.27
CA MET A 1 23.09 -8.63 2.23
C MET A 1 23.06 -9.36 0.90
N ALA A 2 21.98 -9.26 0.12
CA ALA A 2 21.96 -9.79 -1.25
C ALA A 2 22.67 -8.78 -2.16
N GLY A 3 23.87 -9.15 -2.63
CA GLY A 3 24.65 -8.31 -3.54
C GLY A 3 23.90 -8.09 -4.84
N ARG A 4 23.79 -6.83 -5.28
CA ARG A 4 23.24 -6.47 -6.59
C ARG A 4 24.19 -6.99 -7.67
N GLU A 5 23.91 -8.18 -8.21
CA GLU A 5 24.66 -8.71 -9.34
C GLU A 5 24.23 -8.05 -10.66
N SER A 6 25.21 -7.68 -11.48
CA SER A 6 24.97 -7.05 -12.79
C SER A 6 24.49 -8.10 -13.80
N GLY A 7 23.34 -7.87 -14.45
CA GLY A 7 22.80 -8.77 -15.47
C GLY A 7 23.76 -9.06 -16.63
N ARG A 8 24.70 -8.14 -16.90
CA ARG A 8 25.75 -8.33 -17.93
C ARG A 8 26.70 -9.49 -17.59
N ILE A 9 27.00 -9.70 -16.31
CA ILE A 9 27.90 -10.78 -15.85
C ILE A 9 27.20 -12.13 -16.04
N ARG A 10 25.91 -12.21 -15.68
CA ARG A 10 25.07 -13.41 -15.90
C ARG A 10 24.98 -13.81 -17.37
N GLU A 11 24.85 -12.86 -18.29
CA GLU A 11 24.80 -13.16 -19.72
C GLU A 11 26.14 -13.64 -20.27
N ALA A 12 27.26 -13.06 -19.81
CA ALA A 12 28.60 -13.48 -20.22
C ALA A 12 28.89 -14.94 -19.80
N GLU A 13 28.51 -15.34 -18.59
CA GLU A 13 28.72 -16.70 -18.10
C GLU A 13 27.88 -17.77 -18.82
N LYS A 14 26.74 -17.39 -19.39
CA LYS A 14 25.89 -18.27 -20.21
C LYS A 14 26.47 -18.52 -21.60
N LYS A 15 27.20 -17.54 -22.15
CA LYS A 15 27.82 -17.61 -23.48
C LYS A 15 29.17 -18.36 -23.49
N ARG A 16 29.71 -18.70 -22.31
CA ARG A 16 30.98 -19.43 -22.19
C ARG A 16 30.79 -20.89 -22.62
N THR A 17 31.51 -21.32 -23.65
CA THR A 17 31.59 -22.73 -24.05
C THR A 17 32.28 -23.55 -22.95
N LEU A 18 31.55 -24.52 -22.39
CA LEU A 18 32.02 -25.41 -21.34
C LEU A 18 32.11 -26.84 -21.87
N ASP A 19 33.07 -27.59 -21.33
CA ASP A 19 33.15 -29.05 -21.50
C ASP A 19 31.90 -29.75 -20.94
N ASP A 20 31.64 -30.96 -21.41
CA ASP A 20 30.43 -31.68 -21.03
C ASP A 20 30.39 -32.00 -19.53
N ALA A 21 31.56 -32.25 -18.93
CA ALA A 21 31.69 -32.50 -17.49
C ALA A 21 31.36 -31.27 -16.64
N ALA A 22 31.83 -30.06 -16.98
CA ALA A 22 31.43 -28.86 -16.25
C ALA A 22 29.97 -28.49 -16.51
N ARG A 23 29.43 -28.78 -17.71
CA ARG A 23 28.00 -28.57 -18.00
C ARG A 23 27.12 -29.43 -17.10
N GLN A 24 27.44 -30.71 -16.96
CA GLN A 24 26.73 -31.63 -16.05
C GLN A 24 26.86 -31.20 -14.59
N ARG A 25 28.05 -30.79 -14.13
CA ARG A 25 28.24 -30.27 -12.77
C ARG A 25 27.40 -29.02 -12.50
N ARG A 26 27.36 -28.08 -13.45
CA ARG A 26 26.54 -26.86 -13.33
C ARG A 26 25.05 -27.19 -13.29
N ALA A 27 24.59 -28.12 -14.11
CA ALA A 27 23.20 -28.57 -14.11
C ALA A 27 22.81 -29.22 -12.78
N ARG A 28 23.64 -30.13 -12.25
CA ARG A 28 23.41 -30.75 -10.93
C ARG A 28 23.36 -29.72 -9.81
N LYS A 29 24.31 -28.79 -9.78
CA LYS A 29 24.32 -27.71 -8.76
C LYS A 29 23.07 -26.83 -8.84
N ALA A 30 22.58 -26.55 -10.06
CA ALA A 30 21.35 -25.79 -10.24
C ALA A 30 20.13 -26.55 -9.70
N LEU A 31 20.04 -27.85 -9.96
CA LEU A 31 18.96 -28.71 -9.44
C LEU A 31 19.01 -28.80 -7.90
N GLU A 32 20.18 -29.05 -7.33
CA GLU A 32 20.37 -29.12 -5.87
C GLU A 32 19.98 -27.80 -5.18
N ALA A 33 20.33 -26.65 -5.77
CA ALA A 33 19.94 -25.35 -5.25
C ALA A 33 18.42 -25.14 -5.30
N LEU A 34 17.74 -25.59 -6.36
CA LEU A 34 16.27 -25.54 -6.46
C LEU A 34 15.60 -26.50 -5.47
N GLU A 35 16.19 -27.66 -5.20
CA GLU A 35 15.68 -28.61 -4.20
C GLU A 35 15.78 -28.04 -2.78
N GLN A 36 16.92 -27.43 -2.44
CA GLN A 36 17.11 -26.73 -1.16
C GLN A 36 16.15 -25.54 -1.00
N ASP A 37 15.92 -24.77 -2.07
CA ASP A 37 15.01 -23.61 -2.07
C ASP A 37 13.53 -24.03 -1.98
N ASN A 38 13.18 -25.22 -2.46
CA ASN A 38 11.83 -25.77 -2.26
C ASN A 38 11.63 -26.32 -0.85
N PHE A 39 12.70 -26.75 -0.16
CA PHE A 39 12.64 -27.31 1.17
C PHE A 39 12.94 -26.26 2.25
N HIS A 40 12.19 -25.16 2.22
CA HIS A 40 12.19 -24.22 3.34
C HIS A 40 11.15 -24.62 4.37
N GLU A 41 11.61 -24.87 5.59
CA GLU A 41 10.72 -24.94 6.74
C GLU A 41 9.89 -23.65 6.82
N ASP A 42 8.58 -23.78 7.03
CA ASP A 42 7.71 -22.61 7.21
C ASP A 42 8.29 -21.78 8.37
N PRO A 43 8.71 -20.52 8.13
CA PRO A 43 9.25 -19.67 9.20
C PRO A 43 8.24 -19.41 10.33
N HIS A 44 6.98 -19.82 10.14
CA HIS A 44 5.90 -19.74 11.10
C HIS A 44 5.36 -21.11 11.55
N ALA A 45 6.03 -22.23 11.25
CA ALA A 45 5.61 -23.57 11.65
C ALA A 45 5.32 -23.68 13.16
N ASP A 46 6.17 -23.05 13.99
CA ASP A 46 6.03 -22.99 15.45
C ASP A 46 5.47 -21.66 15.96
N LEU A 47 4.84 -20.84 15.10
CA LEU A 47 4.37 -19.51 15.50
C LEU A 47 3.17 -19.62 16.45
N VAL A 48 3.46 -19.65 17.73
CA VAL A 48 2.46 -19.47 18.78
C VAL A 48 2.12 -17.99 18.89
N MET A 49 1.00 -17.59 18.26
CA MET A 49 0.48 -16.23 18.45
C MET A 49 0.25 -15.95 19.93
N SER A 50 0.90 -14.91 20.45
CA SER A 50 0.74 -14.51 21.84
C SER A 50 -0.72 -14.17 22.14
N LYS A 51 -1.28 -14.80 23.19
CA LYS A 51 -2.66 -14.53 23.65
C LYS A 51 -2.87 -13.10 24.15
N LYS A 52 -1.79 -12.31 24.30
CA LYS A 52 -1.83 -10.89 24.69
C LYS A 52 -1.93 -9.93 23.51
N VAL A 53 -1.92 -10.44 22.27
CA VAL A 53 -2.09 -9.59 21.08
C VAL A 53 -3.53 -9.07 21.04
N PRO A 54 -3.73 -7.74 20.84
CA PRO A 54 -5.08 -7.18 20.70
C PRO A 54 -5.83 -7.86 19.54
N LYS A 55 -6.96 -8.49 19.85
CA LYS A 55 -7.86 -9.09 18.86
C LYS A 55 -8.79 -8.01 18.34
N PHE A 56 -8.53 -7.52 17.13
CA PHE A 56 -9.38 -6.51 16.49
C PHE A 56 -10.60 -7.10 15.76
N SER A 57 -10.72 -8.43 15.68
CA SER A 57 -11.80 -9.16 14.98
C SER A 57 -13.19 -8.96 15.58
N ASP A 58 -13.30 -8.67 16.88
CA ASP A 58 -14.59 -8.41 17.55
C ASP A 58 -15.20 -7.04 17.19
N ASN A 59 -14.59 -6.28 16.28
CA ASN A 59 -15.10 -4.97 15.84
C ASN A 59 -15.87 -5.04 14.51
N LEU A 60 -16.07 -6.23 13.94
CA LEU A 60 -16.95 -6.41 12.78
C LEU A 60 -18.43 -6.39 13.21
N ASP A 61 -18.72 -6.93 14.40
CA ASP A 61 -20.01 -6.76 15.07
C ASP A 61 -19.97 -5.44 15.87
N GLY A 62 -20.53 -4.39 15.30
CA GLY A 62 -20.42 -3.00 15.78
C GLY A 62 -21.09 -2.68 17.14
N THR A 63 -20.99 -3.54 18.15
CA THR A 63 -21.69 -3.45 19.45
C THR A 63 -20.78 -3.08 20.64
N GLY A 64 -19.61 -2.50 20.39
CA GLY A 64 -18.71 -2.01 21.45
C GLY A 64 -18.99 -0.56 21.90
N PRO A 65 -19.13 -0.27 23.21
CA PRO A 65 -19.48 1.06 23.75
C PRO A 65 -18.40 2.14 23.56
N SER A 66 -17.20 1.79 23.06
CA SER A 66 -16.04 2.69 22.93
C SER A 66 -16.09 3.63 21.71
N ARG A 67 -16.94 3.38 20.70
CA ARG A 67 -16.97 4.23 19.49
C ARG A 67 -17.74 5.55 19.61
N LYS A 68 -18.52 5.79 20.68
CA LYS A 68 -19.28 7.05 20.80
C LYS A 68 -18.39 8.29 20.94
N LYS A 69 -17.13 8.15 21.37
CA LYS A 69 -16.26 9.30 21.66
C LYS A 69 -15.21 9.61 20.58
N ASN A 70 -14.90 8.71 19.62
CA ASN A 70 -13.69 8.91 18.79
C ASN A 70 -13.79 8.67 17.27
N ARG A 71 -14.97 8.69 16.65
CA ARG A 71 -15.06 8.78 15.17
C ARG A 71 -16.14 9.75 14.68
N ARG A 72 -15.87 11.05 14.84
CA ARG A 72 -16.27 12.04 13.82
C ARG A 72 -15.29 12.03 12.63
N THR A 73 -14.68 10.89 12.31
CA THR A 73 -14.05 10.71 11.00
C THR A 73 -15.18 10.58 10.00
N LYS A 74 -15.56 11.73 9.47
CA LYS A 74 -16.41 11.88 8.28
C LYS A 74 -16.08 10.75 7.29
N GLY A 75 -17.05 9.89 7.03
CA GLY A 75 -16.85 8.64 6.28
C GLY A 75 -16.43 8.88 4.83
N ALA A 76 -16.13 7.79 4.11
CA ALA A 76 -15.79 7.86 2.68
C ALA A 76 -16.88 8.57 1.86
N GLU A 77 -18.16 8.42 2.24
CA GLU A 77 -19.28 9.17 1.64
C GLU A 77 -19.16 10.68 1.83
N TYR A 78 -18.70 11.16 2.99
CA TYR A 78 -18.49 12.59 3.20
C TYR A 78 -17.43 13.14 2.26
N TYR A 79 -16.31 12.43 2.09
CA TYR A 79 -15.24 12.88 1.20
C TYR A 79 -15.62 12.76 -0.27
N ARG A 80 -16.37 11.71 -0.65
CA ARG A 80 -16.98 11.61 -1.99
C ARG A 80 -17.93 12.76 -2.25
N ALA A 81 -18.85 13.05 -1.33
CA ALA A 81 -19.78 14.16 -1.47
C ALA A 81 -19.05 15.51 -1.50
N LYS A 82 -18.01 15.72 -0.68
CA LYS A 82 -17.23 16.97 -0.62
C LYS A 82 -16.39 17.21 -1.88
N TYR A 83 -15.71 16.19 -2.39
CA TYR A 83 -14.73 16.33 -3.48
C TYR A 83 -15.28 15.97 -4.87
N ARG A 84 -16.54 15.53 -4.97
CA ARG A 84 -17.26 15.38 -6.25
C ARG A 84 -18.15 16.57 -6.58
N LYS A 85 -18.14 17.62 -5.76
CA LYS A 85 -18.89 18.84 -6.07
C LYS A 85 -18.25 19.53 -7.25
N THR A 86 -19.08 19.96 -8.18
CA THR A 86 -18.65 20.82 -9.28
C THR A 86 -18.32 22.20 -8.73
N PHE A 87 -17.48 22.97 -9.43
CA PHE A 87 -17.10 24.31 -9.01
C PHE A 87 -18.32 25.22 -8.69
N PRO A 88 -19.40 25.24 -9.49
CA PRO A 88 -20.61 26.01 -9.14
C PRO A 88 -21.24 25.58 -7.81
N GLN A 89 -21.32 24.27 -7.53
CA GLN A 89 -21.88 23.76 -6.28
C GLN A 89 -21.07 24.17 -5.05
N LEU A 90 -19.74 24.32 -5.19
CA LEU A 90 -18.89 24.81 -4.11
C LEU A 90 -19.15 26.29 -3.81
N LEU A 91 -19.37 27.10 -4.84
CA LEU A 91 -19.68 28.53 -4.68
C LEU A 91 -21.04 28.76 -3.99
N ASP A 92 -22.06 27.97 -4.36
CA ASP A 92 -23.39 28.06 -3.74
C ASP A 92 -23.37 27.68 -2.25
N GLU A 93 -22.58 26.66 -1.89
CA GLU A 93 -22.42 26.26 -0.49
C GLU A 93 -21.67 27.29 0.33
N GLU A 94 -20.62 27.90 -0.24
CA GLU A 94 -19.88 28.95 0.44
C GLU A 94 -20.75 30.20 0.67
N LYS A 95 -21.59 30.55 -0.32
CA LYS A 95 -22.59 31.62 -0.17
C LYS A 95 -23.54 31.38 1.00
N GLN A 96 -23.94 30.13 1.24
CA GLN A 96 -24.82 29.77 2.36
C GLN A 96 -24.07 29.72 3.70
N GLN A 97 -22.82 29.26 3.72
CA GLN A 97 -22.05 29.14 4.96
C GLN A 97 -21.42 30.47 5.41
N ARG A 98 -21.10 31.36 4.47
CA ARG A 98 -20.40 32.63 4.70
C ARG A 98 -21.01 33.72 3.80
N PRO A 99 -22.21 34.19 4.12
CA PRO A 99 -22.90 35.20 3.31
C PRO A 99 -22.22 36.58 3.38
N ASP A 100 -21.52 36.87 4.48
CA ASP A 100 -20.94 38.18 4.72
C ASP A 100 -19.68 38.43 3.85
N PRO A 101 -19.54 39.63 3.25
CA PRO A 101 -18.31 40.03 2.58
C PRO A 101 -17.10 40.08 3.53
N PRO A 102 -15.86 39.86 3.04
CA PRO A 102 -15.50 39.56 1.65
C PRO A 102 -15.68 38.08 1.31
N ASN A 103 -16.31 37.81 0.16
CA ASN A 103 -16.53 36.48 -0.41
C ASN A 103 -16.36 36.52 -1.94
N TYR A 104 -16.41 35.35 -2.59
CA TYR A 104 -16.21 35.24 -4.04
C TYR A 104 -17.20 36.06 -4.88
N PHE A 105 -18.37 36.42 -4.34
CA PHE A 105 -19.39 37.22 -5.04
C PHE A 105 -19.25 38.73 -4.81
N SER A 106 -18.54 39.14 -3.76
CA SER A 106 -18.31 40.55 -3.39
C SER A 106 -16.90 41.02 -3.73
N ALA A 107 -16.01 40.10 -4.15
CA ALA A 107 -14.68 40.43 -4.61
C ALA A 107 -14.75 41.21 -5.94
N ALA A 108 -14.52 42.52 -5.88
CA ALA A 108 -14.41 43.41 -7.03
C ALA A 108 -13.08 44.15 -7.00
N ALA A 109 -12.44 44.33 -8.16
CA ALA A 109 -11.31 45.23 -8.28
C ALA A 109 -11.79 46.70 -8.22
N PRO A 110 -10.99 47.62 -7.68
CA PRO A 110 -11.33 49.04 -7.75
C PRO A 110 -11.43 49.51 -9.21
N PRO A 111 -12.33 50.48 -9.50
CA PRO A 111 -12.42 51.06 -10.83
C PRO A 111 -11.08 51.68 -11.24
N SER A 112 -10.74 51.56 -12.53
CA SER A 112 -9.50 52.09 -13.13
C SER A 112 -9.48 53.61 -13.21
#